data_AF-A0A450TBL1-F1
#
_entry.id   AF-A0A450TBL1-F1
#
_cell.length_a   1.000
_cell.length_b   1.000
_cell.length_c   1.000
_cell.angle_alpha   90.00
_cell.angle_beta   90.00
_cell.angle_gamma   90.00
#
_symmetry.space_group_name_H-M   'P 1'
#
loop_
_entity.id
_entity.type
_entity.pdbx_description
1 polymer ?
#
loop_
_entity_poly.entity_id
_entity_poly.type
_entity_poly.pdbx_seq_one_letter_code
_entity_poly.pdbx_strand_id
1 'polypeptide(L)' 'MPRSRYRILEVHHPHFMTATINNWLALFTRPQTVEILLDSWRFLQREGNPALFGYVILENHLHLVAASPDYLGGHATL' A
#
# COMPACT_ATOMS: atom_id res chain seq x y z
N MET A 1 11.54 25.03 -1.80
CA MET A 1 10.43 24.58 -2.68
C MET A 1 9.39 23.89 -1.81
N PRO A 2 8.17 24.44 -1.64
CA PRO A 2 7.13 23.67 -1.02
C PRO A 2 6.83 22.51 -1.97
N ARG A 3 7.14 21.29 -1.53
CA ARG A 3 6.77 20.07 -2.27
C ARG A 3 5.28 20.17 -2.54
N SER A 4 4.87 20.02 -3.79
CA SER A 4 3.49 19.73 -4.12
C SER A 4 3.02 18.65 -3.15
N ARG A 5 2.08 19.00 -2.25
CA ARG A 5 1.51 18.02 -1.33
C ARG A 5 0.98 16.88 -2.18
N TYR A 6 1.29 15.64 -1.81
CA TYR A 6 0.71 14.46 -2.46
C TYR A 6 -0.81 14.63 -2.51
N ARG A 7 -1.39 14.65 -3.70
CA ARG A 7 -2.83 14.77 -3.93
C ARG A 7 -3.29 13.50 -4.61
N ILE A 8 -4.23 12.81 -3.98
CA ILE A 8 -5.00 11.74 -4.61
C ILE A 8 -6.11 12.46 -5.39
N LEU A 9 -6.09 12.32 -6.71
CA LEU A 9 -7.09 12.96 -7.57
C LEU A 9 -8.31 12.06 -7.77
N GLU A 10 -8.11 10.74 -7.76
CA GLU A 10 -9.11 9.75 -8.15
C GLU A 10 -9.25 8.65 -7.08
N VAL A 11 -9.99 8.95 -6.01
CA VAL A 11 -10.08 8.06 -4.82
C VAL A 11 -10.78 6.73 -5.07
N HIS A 12 -11.66 6.67 -6.07
CA HIS A 12 -12.47 5.48 -6.36
C HIS A 12 -11.79 4.48 -7.29
N HIS A 13 -10.60 4.80 -7.81
CA HIS A 13 -9.89 3.94 -8.74
C HIS A 13 -8.76 3.16 -8.05
N PRO A 14 -8.44 1.93 -8.51
CA PRO A 14 -7.23 1.24 -8.07
C PRO A 14 -5.98 2.05 -8.40
N HIS A 15 -5.05 2.10 -7.45
CA HIS A 15 -3.78 2.79 -7.60
C HIS A 15 -2.65 1.79 -7.76
N PHE A 16 -1.74 2.07 -8.69
CA PHE A 16 -0.46 1.39 -8.76
C PHE A 16 0.53 2.08 -7.80
N MET A 17 1.11 1.31 -6.90
CA MET A 17 2.04 1.79 -5.88
C MET A 17 3.37 1.06 -6.01
N THR A 18 4.45 1.82 -5.82
CA THR A 18 5.81 1.30 -5.71
C THR A 18 6.41 1.71 -4.38
N ALA A 19 7.08 0.77 -3.70
CA ALA A 19 7.79 1.05 -2.46
C ALA A 19 9.18 0.42 -2.52
N THR A 20 10.21 1.24 -2.35
CA THR A 20 11.62 0.83 -2.38
C THR A 20 12.19 0.87 -0.98
N ILE A 21 12.95 -0.15 -0.59
CA ILE A 21 13.66 -0.20 0.68
C ILE A 21 14.74 0.87 0.69
N ASN A 22 14.91 1.55 1.83
CA ASN A 22 15.97 2.53 2.02
C ASN A 22 17.34 1.94 1.67
N ASN A 23 18.15 2.73 0.97
CA ASN A 23 19.48 2.32 0.50
C ASN A 23 19.47 1.06 -0.38
N TRP A 24 18.32 0.68 -0.96
CA TRP A 24 18.17 -0.47 -1.85
C TRP A 24 18.59 -1.81 -1.21
N LEU A 25 18.51 -1.89 0.12
CA LEU A 25 18.86 -3.13 0.83
C LEU A 25 17.95 -4.28 0.39
N ALA A 26 18.55 -5.45 0.14
CA ALA A 26 17.89 -6.67 -0.31
C ALA A 26 17.09 -7.35 0.82
N LEU A 27 16.23 -6.60 1.49
CA LEU A 27 15.52 -6.98 2.71
C LEU A 27 14.52 -8.12 2.48
N PHE A 28 13.91 -8.19 1.30
CA PHE A 28 12.88 -9.18 0.96
C PHE A 28 13.45 -10.52 0.47
N THR A 29 14.77 -10.70 0.48
CA THR A 29 15.41 -12.02 0.29
C THR A 29 15.18 -12.95 1.47
N ARG A 30 14.79 -12.41 2.64
CA ARG A 30 14.46 -13.17 3.84
C ARG A 30 12.94 -13.42 3.91
N PRO A 31 12.47 -14.68 3.86
CA PRO A 31 11.05 -14.99 3.92
C PRO A 31 10.35 -14.43 5.15
N GLN A 32 11.04 -14.36 6.30
CA GLN A 32 10.48 -13.81 7.53
C GLN A 32 10.13 -12.33 7.40
N THR A 33 10.90 -11.57 6.61
CA THR A 33 10.58 -10.15 6.38
C THR A 33 9.43 -9.98 5.39
N VAL A 34 9.32 -10.88 4.41
CA VAL A 34 8.15 -10.94 3.51
C VAL A 34 6.88 -11.29 4.29
N GLU A 35 6.93 -12.25 5.23
CA GLU A 35 5.75 -12.59 6.03
C GLU A 35 5.24 -11.43 6.89
N ILE A 36 6.12 -10.59 7.45
CA ILE A 36 5.69 -9.38 8.18
C ILE A 36 4.86 -8.45 7.29
N LEU A 37 5.27 -8.27 6.04
CA LEU A 37 4.53 -7.46 5.05
C LEU A 37 3.17 -8.11 4.73
N LEU A 38 3.17 -9.42 4.46
CA LEU A 38 1.94 -10.15 4.12
C LEU A 38 0.95 -10.17 5.30
N ASP A 39 1.42 -10.34 6.53
CA ASP A 39 0.59 -10.27 7.73
C ASP A 39 -0.02 -8.89 7.94
N SER A 40 0.74 -7.83 7.63
CA SER A 40 0.23 -6.46 7.65
C SER A 40 -0.90 -6.27 6.65
N TRP A 41 -0.77 -6.78 5.42
CA TRP A 41 -1.85 -6.72 4.42
C TRP A 41 -3.06 -7.56 4.82
N ARG A 42 -2.84 -8.78 5.33
CA ARG A 42 -3.92 -9.64 5.86
C ARG A 42 -4.67 -8.93 6.99
N PHE A 43 -3.96 -8.24 7.88
CA PHE A 43 -4.57 -7.41 8.92
C PHE A 43 -5.42 -6.28 8.34
N LEU A 44 -4.85 -5.49 7.43
CA LEU A 44 -5.58 -4.38 6.80
C LEU A 44 -6.84 -4.85 6.06
N GLN A 45 -6.78 -5.99 5.36
CA GLN A 45 -7.93 -6.60 4.69
C GLN A 45 -9.06 -6.96 5.66
N ARG A 46 -8.74 -7.37 6.90
CA ARG A 46 -9.75 -7.66 7.93
C ARG A 46 -10.38 -6.40 8.52
N GLU A 47 -9.60 -5.34 8.75
CA GLU A 47 -10.06 -4.15 9.47
C GLU A 47 -10.66 -3.05 8.57
N GLY A 48 -10.06 -2.80 7.39
CA GLY A 48 -10.41 -1.68 6.51
C GLY A 48 -10.90 -2.08 5.12
N ASN A 49 -10.95 -3.39 4.84
CA ASN A 49 -11.35 -3.96 3.55
C ASN A 49 -10.70 -3.34 2.28
N PRO A 50 -9.39 -2.99 2.25
CA PRO A 50 -8.73 -2.63 1.01
C PRO A 50 -8.67 -3.83 0.06
N ALA A 51 -9.07 -3.62 -1.19
CA ALA A 51 -8.94 -4.59 -2.26
C ALA A 51 -7.50 -4.61 -2.76
N LEU A 52 -6.84 -5.77 -2.69
CA LEU A 52 -5.52 -6.02 -3.28
C LEU A 52 -5.72 -6.82 -4.57
N PHE A 53 -5.49 -6.19 -5.71
CA PHE A 53 -5.72 -6.82 -7.02
C PHE A 53 -4.52 -7.62 -7.50
N GLY A 54 -3.31 -7.22 -7.11
CA GLY A 54 -2.09 -7.92 -7.45
C GLY A 54 -0.87 -7.25 -6.86
N TYR A 55 0.19 -8.01 -6.66
CA TYR A 55 1.47 -7.51 -6.16
C TYR A 55 2.64 -8.36 -6.68
N VAL A 56 3.82 -7.77 -6.70
CA VAL A 56 5.10 -8.47 -6.86
C VAL A 56 6.07 -7.93 -5.81
N ILE A 57 6.80 -8.84 -5.18
CA ILE A 57 7.83 -8.51 -4.19
C ILE A 57 9.17 -8.94 -4.80
N LEU A 58 10.04 -7.98 -5.02
CA LEU A 58 11.42 -8.18 -5.46
C LEU A 58 12.35 -8.05 -4.25
N GLU A 59 13.65 -8.25 -4.42
CA GLU A 59 14.60 -8.28 -3.29
C GLU A 59 14.65 -6.98 -2.46
N ASN A 60 14.42 -5.82 -3.07
CA ASN A 60 14.60 -4.50 -2.45
C ASN A 60 13.45 -3.51 -2.72
N HIS A 61 12.40 -3.94 -3.42
CA HIS A 61 11.20 -3.13 -3.67
C HIS A 61 10.00 -4.02 -3.93
N LEU A 62 8.82 -3.41 -3.91
CA LEU A 62 7.57 -4.06 -4.25
C LEU A 62 6.72 -3.17 -5.13
N HIS A 63 5.86 -3.81 -5.90
CA HIS A 63 4.78 -3.17 -6.64
C HIS A 63 3.45 -3.79 -6.22
N LEU A 64 2.41 -2.97 -6.12
CA LEU A 64 1.06 -3.45 -5.88
C LEU A 64 0.01 -2.60 -6.59
N VAL A 65 -1.10 -3.23 -6.93
CA VAL A 65 -2.33 -2.57 -7.38
C VAL A 65 -3.38 -2.79 -6.29
N ALA A 66 -3.86 -1.70 -5.69
CA ALA A 66 -4.85 -1.77 -4.62
C ALA A 66 -5.84 -0.60 -4.66
N ALA A 67 -7.03 -0.82 -4.13
CA ALA A 67 -8.04 0.20 -3.89
C ALA A 67 -8.53 0.09 -2.43
N SER A 68 -9.03 1.20 -1.90
CA SER A 68 -9.74 1.20 -0.61
C SER A 68 -11.07 1.92 -0.81
N PRO A 69 -12.19 1.39 -0.30
CA PRO A 69 -13.44 2.12 -0.25
C PRO A 69 -13.26 3.28 0.75
N ASP A 70 -12.95 4.46 0.23
CA ASP A 70 -12.80 5.77 0.88
C ASP A 70 -12.32 5.81 2.35
N TYR A 71 -11.06 6.21 2.52
CA TYR A 71 -10.62 7.01 3.66
C TYR A 71 -10.58 8.50 3.26
N LEU A 72 -11.74 9.09 2.95
CA LEU A 72 -11.92 10.53 2.89
C LEU A 72 -13.18 10.94 3.65
N GLY A 73 -12.99 11.43 4.88
CA GLY A 73 -13.94 12.31 5.56
C GLY A 73 -15.04 11.62 6.34
N GLY A 74 -14.85 11.53 7.66
CA GLY A 74 -15.96 11.57 8.62
C GLY A 74 -16.71 12.91 8.50
N HIS A 75 -17.52 13.03 7.45
CA HIS A 75 -18.84 13.63 7.47
C HIS A 75 -19.79 12.61 6.83
N ALA A 76 -19.83 11.42 7.43
CA ALA A 76 -21.05 10.65 7.43
C ALA A 76 -22.06 11.46 8.24
N THR A 77 -22.96 12.14 7.52
CA THR A 77 -24.16 12.75 8.07
C THR A 77 -24.91 11.69 8.89
N LEU A 78 -24.99 11.92 10.21
CA LEU A 78 -26.19 11.60 10.97
C LEU A 78 -27.20 12.71 10.74
#